data_AF-A0AA37GUD0-F1
#
_entry.id   AF-A0AA37GUD0-F1
#
_cell.length_a   1.000
_cell.length_b   1.000
_cell.length_c   1.000
_cell.angle_alpha   90.00
_cell.angle_beta   90.00
_cell.angle_gamma   90.00
#
_symmetry.space_group_name_H-M   'P 1'
#
loop_
_entity.id
_entity.type
_entity.pdbx_description
1 polymer ?
#
loop_
_entity_poly.entity_id
_entity_poly.type
_entity_poly.pdbx_seq_one_letter_code
_entity_poly.pdbx_strand_id
1 'polypeptide(L)'
;MSFTLRSFLAGSLLAISPIAASDGNIVKRAPFDAEAVIIKGTWSCTPDQILAINQAVADAHEFANEALTALKNPNVVNSPAYYSWFGSETGGPSVATLRDRHYQPVIDSLKPPSVETAFRFKPEPFFPPNTVTDKSLVFGCSGATGPCADGAMVAGVNSATEDAPAVFGTTMLLLCETFFDKTRASNKQMTEHWRAELSVGDMSRGFALVHEVQHMLIATGDGERADDLDNPFYGLIDDRSQDCYSANW
;
A
#
# COMPACT_ATOMS: atom_id res chain seq x y z
N MET A 1 -17.30 21.72 8.83
CA MET A 1 -17.20 22.94 8.00
C MET A 1 -16.53 22.52 6.72
N SER A 2 -17.31 22.47 5.63
CA SER A 2 -16.89 22.00 4.30
C SER A 2 -16.30 23.18 3.52
N PHE A 3 -15.12 23.01 2.95
CA PHE A 3 -14.60 23.90 1.92
C PHE A 3 -14.71 23.20 0.57
N THR A 4 -15.76 23.55 -0.16
CA THR A 4 -15.96 23.24 -1.57
C THR A 4 -15.41 24.41 -2.38
N LEU A 5 -14.45 24.17 -3.28
CA LEU A 5 -14.15 25.12 -4.36
C LEU A 5 -14.83 24.63 -5.64
N ARG A 6 -15.90 25.32 -6.03
CA ARG A 6 -16.50 25.25 -7.36
C ARG A 6 -15.66 26.07 -8.33
N SER A 7 -15.40 25.54 -9.53
CA SER A 7 -15.10 26.36 -10.71
C SER A 7 -16.19 26.18 -11.75
N PHE A 8 -16.62 27.30 -12.31
CA PHE A 8 -17.66 27.45 -13.32
C PHE A 8 -17.05 27.94 -14.63
N LEU A 9 -17.63 27.44 -15.75
CA LEU A 9 -17.63 28.01 -17.12
C LEU A 9 -16.26 28.00 -17.84
N ALA A 10 -16.12 27.77 -19.16
CA ALA A 10 -16.99 27.96 -20.31
C ALA A 10 -16.46 27.10 -21.49
N GLY A 11 -17.34 26.75 -22.42
CA GLY A 11 -16.96 26.02 -23.63
C GLY A 11 -16.17 26.86 -24.65
N SER A 12 -15.31 26.19 -25.42
CA SER A 12 -14.96 26.52 -26.82
C SER A 12 -14.30 25.30 -27.47
N LEU A 13 -14.82 24.95 -28.65
CA LEU A 13 -14.23 23.99 -29.60
C LEU A 13 -12.79 24.39 -29.96
N LEU A 14 -11.88 23.42 -30.16
CA LEU A 14 -10.94 23.40 -31.30
C LEU A 14 -10.06 22.14 -31.31
N ALA A 15 -9.90 21.63 -32.54
CA ALA A 15 -8.75 20.89 -33.09
C ALA A 15 -8.42 19.50 -32.51
N ILE A 16 -8.87 18.48 -33.25
CA ILE A 16 -8.25 17.15 -33.30
C ILE A 16 -6.82 17.34 -33.82
N SER A 17 -5.84 17.24 -32.93
CA SER A 17 -4.45 16.97 -33.29
C SER A 17 -4.16 15.52 -32.91
N PRO A 18 -3.57 14.69 -33.77
CA PRO A 18 -3.04 13.41 -33.33
C PRO A 18 -1.85 13.76 -32.44
N ILE A 19 -2.04 13.65 -31.13
CA ILE A 19 -0.92 13.66 -30.20
C ILE A 19 -0.15 12.38 -30.53
N ALA A 20 0.95 12.58 -31.24
CA ALA A 20 2.01 11.60 -31.36
C ALA A 20 2.23 11.03 -29.96
N ALA A 21 2.12 9.71 -29.83
CA ALA A 21 2.50 9.01 -28.62
C ALA A 21 3.88 9.52 -28.22
N SER A 22 3.92 10.32 -27.15
CA SER A 22 5.16 10.65 -26.49
C SER A 22 5.73 9.29 -26.10
N ASP A 23 6.90 8.95 -26.65
CA ASP A 23 7.84 8.01 -26.06
C ASP A 23 8.26 8.59 -24.70
N GLY A 24 7.31 8.60 -23.75
CA GLY A 24 7.60 8.79 -22.35
C GLY A 24 8.40 7.58 -21.94
N ASN A 25 9.65 7.81 -21.54
CA ASN A 25 10.42 6.80 -20.82
C ASN A 25 9.51 6.23 -19.73
N ILE A 26 9.00 5.02 -19.92
CA ILE A 26 8.40 4.24 -18.85
C ILE A 26 9.52 4.11 -17.82
N VAL A 27 9.43 4.87 -16.74
CA VAL A 27 10.39 4.74 -15.64
C VAL A 27 10.24 3.30 -15.16
N LYS A 28 11.27 2.50 -15.43
CA LYS A 28 11.31 1.12 -14.97
C LYS A 28 11.23 1.15 -13.45
N ARG A 29 10.31 0.35 -12.91
CA ARG A 29 10.28 -0.07 -11.51
C ARG A 29 11.71 -0.22 -10.98
N ALA A 30 12.01 0.42 -9.85
CA ALA A 30 13.32 0.38 -9.22
C ALA A 30 13.18 -0.32 -7.87
N PRO A 31 14.07 -1.27 -7.52
CA PRO A 31 14.14 -1.75 -6.15
C PRO A 31 14.54 -0.61 -5.22
N PHE A 32 14.08 -0.66 -3.97
CA PHE A 32 14.65 0.18 -2.92
C PHE A 32 16.16 -0.12 -2.78
N ASP A 33 16.95 0.90 -2.49
CA ASP A 33 18.40 0.76 -2.33
C ASP A 33 18.81 0.30 -0.92
N ALA A 34 17.93 0.52 0.05
CA ALA A 34 18.05 0.06 1.43
C ALA A 34 16.68 -0.06 2.09
N GLU A 35 16.54 -1.08 2.95
CA GLU A 35 15.43 -1.22 3.89
C GLU A 35 15.94 -0.88 5.30
N ALA A 36 15.52 0.28 5.82
CA ALA A 36 15.99 0.83 7.09
C ALA A 36 14.89 0.81 8.16
N VAL A 37 15.26 0.78 9.44
CA VAL A 37 14.32 0.91 10.56
C VAL A 37 14.75 2.02 11.52
N ILE A 38 13.79 2.81 11.98
CA ILE A 38 14.05 3.87 12.95
C ILE A 38 14.25 3.22 14.32
N ILE A 39 15.45 3.28 14.89
CA ILE A 39 15.74 2.77 16.23
C ILE A 39 15.88 3.87 17.28
N LYS A 40 15.91 5.14 16.85
CA LYS A 40 16.12 6.29 17.73
C LYS A 40 15.35 7.52 17.24
N GLY A 41 14.74 8.22 18.20
CA GLY A 41 14.03 9.48 17.96
C GLY A 41 12.53 9.28 17.81
N THR A 42 11.88 10.07 16.95
CA THR A 42 10.43 9.94 16.75
C THR A 42 10.12 8.66 15.98
N TRP A 43 9.09 7.94 16.43
CA TRP A 43 8.63 6.67 15.84
C TRP A 43 9.68 5.55 15.84
N SER A 44 10.55 5.55 16.85
CA SER A 44 11.51 4.46 17.04
C SER A 44 10.81 3.13 17.32
N CYS A 45 11.22 2.09 16.61
CA CYS A 45 10.84 0.71 16.85
C CYS A 45 11.68 0.09 17.98
N THR A 46 11.00 -0.66 18.84
CA THR A 46 11.63 -1.54 19.83
C THR A 46 12.15 -2.83 19.17
N PRO A 47 13.08 -3.57 19.81
CA PRO A 47 13.53 -4.87 19.29
C PRO A 47 12.40 -5.86 19.01
N ASP A 48 11.39 -5.93 19.87
CA ASP A 48 10.23 -6.81 19.68
C ASP A 48 9.39 -6.40 18.46
N GLN A 49 9.24 -5.10 18.21
CA GLN A 49 8.57 -4.59 17.01
C GLN A 49 9.36 -4.91 15.75
N ILE A 50 10.70 -4.82 15.78
CA ILE A 50 11.56 -5.20 14.65
C ILE A 50 11.38 -6.69 14.32
N LEU A 51 11.32 -7.57 15.33
CA LEU A 51 11.02 -8.98 15.11
C LEU A 51 9.63 -9.20 14.51
N ALA A 52 8.63 -8.45 14.97
CA ALA A 52 7.27 -8.50 14.40
C ALA A 52 7.24 -7.99 12.94
N ILE A 53 8.02 -6.97 12.60
CA ILE A 53 8.19 -6.49 11.21
C ILE A 53 8.78 -7.59 10.35
N ASN A 54 9.86 -8.24 10.79
CA ASN A 54 10.50 -9.31 10.03
C ASN A 54 9.52 -10.46 9.73
N GLN A 55 8.73 -10.86 10.73
CA GLN A 55 7.68 -11.87 10.54
C GLN A 55 6.59 -11.38 9.59
N ALA A 56 6.13 -10.14 9.74
CA ALA A 56 5.09 -9.58 8.87
C ALA A 56 5.53 -9.47 7.41
N VAL A 57 6.81 -9.19 7.14
CA VAL A 57 7.36 -9.22 5.77
C VAL A 57 7.30 -10.64 5.20
N ALA A 58 7.65 -11.66 5.99
CA ALA A 58 7.51 -13.05 5.56
C ALA A 58 6.03 -13.43 5.29
N ASP A 59 5.12 -12.98 6.16
CA ASP A 59 3.67 -13.18 6.00
C ASP A 59 3.13 -12.47 4.74
N ALA A 60 3.65 -11.28 4.41
CA ALA A 60 3.29 -10.56 3.19
C ALA A 60 3.79 -11.30 1.93
N HIS A 61 5.00 -11.85 2.01
CA HIS A 61 5.57 -12.68 0.93
C HIS A 61 4.77 -13.96 0.71
N GLU A 62 4.25 -14.58 1.76
CA GLU A 62 3.34 -15.73 1.64
C GLU A 62 2.11 -15.36 0.80
N PHE A 63 1.40 -14.30 1.17
CA PHE A 63 0.22 -13.85 0.40
C PHE A 63 0.54 -13.48 -1.04
N ALA A 64 1.62 -12.74 -1.26
CA ALA A 64 2.03 -12.35 -2.61
C ALA A 64 2.38 -13.57 -3.47
N ASN A 65 3.05 -14.58 -2.92
CA ASN A 65 3.36 -15.82 -3.65
C ASN A 65 2.11 -16.65 -3.98
N GLU A 66 1.14 -16.72 -3.07
CA GLU A 66 -0.14 -17.37 -3.33
C GLU A 66 -0.92 -16.65 -4.44
N ALA A 67 -0.98 -15.31 -4.39
CA ALA A 67 -1.60 -14.50 -5.44
C ALA A 67 -0.90 -14.70 -6.80
N LEU A 68 0.44 -14.64 -6.84
CA LEU A 68 1.23 -14.91 -8.05
C LEU A 68 1.00 -16.33 -8.59
N THR A 69 0.77 -17.31 -7.71
CA THR A 69 0.44 -18.67 -8.11
C THR A 69 -0.95 -18.75 -8.71
N ALA A 70 -1.95 -18.11 -8.11
CA ALA A 70 -3.30 -18.02 -8.66
C ALA A 70 -3.32 -17.33 -10.04
N LEU A 71 -2.58 -16.24 -10.19
CA LEU A 71 -2.51 -15.45 -11.43
C LEU A 71 -1.83 -16.19 -12.61
N LYS A 72 -1.13 -17.31 -12.35
CA LYS A 72 -0.62 -18.19 -13.42
C LYS A 72 -1.72 -19.04 -14.07
N ASN A 73 -2.88 -19.17 -13.42
CA ASN A 73 -3.99 -19.92 -13.99
C ASN A 73 -4.63 -19.09 -15.14
N PRO A 74 -4.66 -19.60 -16.38
CA PRO A 74 -5.24 -18.87 -17.51
C PRO A 74 -6.74 -18.55 -17.33
N ASN A 75 -7.44 -19.28 -16.44
CA ASN A 75 -8.84 -19.07 -16.14
C ASN A 75 -9.08 -18.26 -14.85
N VAL A 76 -8.03 -17.66 -14.25
CA VAL A 76 -8.15 -16.92 -12.97
C VAL A 76 -9.20 -15.82 -13.03
N VAL A 77 -9.28 -15.15 -14.17
CA VAL A 77 -10.21 -14.05 -14.46
C VAL A 77 -11.69 -14.44 -14.42
N ASN A 78 -11.99 -15.74 -14.60
CA ASN A 78 -13.33 -16.30 -14.47
C ASN A 78 -13.62 -16.85 -13.07
N SER A 79 -12.69 -16.71 -12.12
CA SER A 79 -12.87 -17.22 -10.76
C SER A 79 -13.70 -16.26 -9.91
N PRO A 80 -14.52 -16.77 -8.97
CA PRO A 80 -15.22 -15.92 -8.00
C PRO A 80 -14.27 -15.02 -7.21
N ALA A 81 -13.08 -15.52 -6.85
CA ALA A 81 -12.08 -14.75 -6.13
C ALA A 81 -11.60 -13.53 -6.95
N TYR A 82 -11.28 -13.72 -8.24
CA TYR A 82 -10.87 -12.60 -9.09
C TYR A 82 -11.97 -11.54 -9.18
N TYR A 83 -13.21 -11.98 -9.40
CA TYR A 83 -14.36 -11.09 -9.47
C TYR A 83 -14.56 -10.31 -8.17
N SER A 84 -14.43 -10.97 -7.00
CA SER A 84 -14.57 -10.31 -5.70
C SER A 84 -13.55 -9.20 -5.46
N TRP A 85 -12.31 -9.36 -5.94
CA TRP A 85 -11.22 -8.42 -5.68
C TRP A 85 -11.03 -7.37 -6.78
N PHE A 86 -11.31 -7.71 -8.02
CA PHE A 86 -10.98 -6.87 -9.19
C PHE A 86 -12.17 -6.59 -10.10
N GLY A 87 -13.35 -7.13 -9.78
CA GLY A 87 -14.56 -7.01 -10.59
C GLY A 87 -14.48 -7.79 -11.90
N SER A 88 -15.35 -7.41 -12.85
CA SER A 88 -15.39 -8.04 -14.17
C SER A 88 -14.15 -7.72 -15.02
N GLU A 89 -13.76 -8.65 -15.90
CA GLU A 89 -12.62 -8.54 -16.81
C GLU A 89 -12.54 -7.24 -17.63
N THR A 90 -13.67 -6.58 -17.91
CA THR A 90 -13.72 -5.42 -18.81
C THR A 90 -13.38 -4.08 -18.15
N GLY A 91 -13.16 -4.04 -16.83
CA GLY A 91 -12.85 -2.80 -16.10
C GLY A 91 -11.72 -2.89 -15.08
N GLY A 92 -11.23 -4.10 -14.78
CA GLY A 92 -10.14 -4.32 -13.83
C GLY A 92 -8.74 -4.28 -14.47
N PRO A 93 -7.67 -4.26 -13.65
CA PRO A 93 -6.30 -4.38 -14.14
C PRO A 93 -6.07 -5.71 -14.86
N SER A 94 -5.15 -5.73 -15.82
CA SER A 94 -4.78 -6.98 -16.49
C SER A 94 -4.08 -7.94 -15.52
N VAL A 95 -4.19 -9.25 -15.76
CA VAL A 95 -3.44 -10.28 -14.98
C VAL A 95 -1.93 -10.00 -15.00
N ALA A 96 -1.40 -9.52 -16.12
CA ALA A 96 0.01 -9.15 -16.23
C ALA A 96 0.35 -7.95 -15.34
N THR A 97 -0.52 -6.94 -15.29
CA THR A 97 -0.39 -5.78 -14.39
C THR A 97 -0.41 -6.23 -12.94
N LEU A 98 -1.42 -7.00 -12.52
CA LEU A 98 -1.50 -7.55 -11.16
C LEU A 98 -0.24 -8.32 -10.77
N ARG A 99 0.25 -9.17 -11.66
CA ARG A 99 1.47 -9.95 -11.43
C ARG A 99 2.70 -9.05 -11.31
N ASP A 100 2.98 -8.25 -12.33
CA ASP A 100 4.28 -7.58 -12.52
C ASP A 100 4.39 -6.25 -11.75
N ARG A 101 3.25 -5.62 -11.45
CA ARG A 101 3.15 -4.26 -10.87
C ARG A 101 2.55 -4.21 -9.47
N HIS A 102 1.88 -5.28 -9.01
CA HIS A 102 1.27 -5.29 -7.67
C HIS A 102 1.80 -6.39 -6.76
N TYR A 103 1.78 -7.65 -7.19
CA TYR A 103 2.18 -8.76 -6.33
C TYR A 103 3.68 -9.09 -6.37
N GLN A 104 4.32 -9.09 -7.55
CA GLN A 104 5.78 -9.29 -7.64
C GLN A 104 6.57 -8.20 -6.90
N PRO A 105 6.18 -6.91 -6.93
CA PRO A 105 6.84 -5.88 -6.14
C PRO A 105 6.80 -6.10 -4.63
N VAL A 106 5.79 -6.77 -4.08
CA VAL A 106 5.80 -7.14 -2.65
C VAL A 106 7.01 -8.02 -2.34
N ILE A 107 7.30 -9.00 -3.18
CA ILE A 107 8.45 -9.89 -2.98
C ILE A 107 9.78 -9.14 -3.14
N ASP A 108 9.86 -8.33 -4.18
CA ASP A 108 11.14 -7.76 -4.61
C ASP A 108 11.53 -6.49 -3.82
N SER A 109 10.53 -5.71 -3.38
CA SER A 109 10.72 -4.39 -2.77
C SER A 109 10.50 -4.41 -1.25
N LEU A 110 9.62 -5.24 -0.71
CA LEU A 110 9.40 -5.31 0.74
C LEU A 110 10.36 -6.34 1.34
N LYS A 111 11.49 -5.90 1.91
CA LYS A 111 12.41 -6.78 2.64
C LYS A 111 12.48 -6.43 4.13
N PRO A 112 12.86 -7.38 4.99
CA PRO A 112 13.13 -7.07 6.38
C PRO A 112 14.18 -5.95 6.51
N PRO A 113 14.01 -5.00 7.45
CA PRO A 113 14.98 -3.94 7.65
C PRO A 113 16.36 -4.51 7.96
N SER A 114 17.38 -4.01 7.28
CA SER A 114 18.79 -4.39 7.44
C SER A 114 19.69 -3.23 7.85
N VAL A 115 19.17 -2.00 7.78
CA VAL A 115 19.88 -0.77 8.14
C VAL A 115 19.19 -0.11 9.35
N GLU A 116 19.98 0.33 10.32
CA GLU A 116 19.46 1.12 11.43
C GLU A 116 19.56 2.61 11.11
N THR A 117 18.51 3.37 11.42
CA THR A 117 18.49 4.83 11.27
C THR A 117 17.85 5.52 12.48
N ALA A 118 17.89 6.84 12.46
CA ALA A 118 17.19 7.68 13.42
C ALA A 118 16.28 8.66 12.68
N PHE A 119 15.24 9.15 13.34
CA PHE A 119 14.36 10.15 12.77
C PHE A 119 13.94 11.17 13.82
N ARG A 120 13.84 12.44 13.44
CA ARG A 120 13.28 13.49 14.29
C ARG A 120 12.36 14.38 13.49
N PHE A 121 11.30 14.88 14.11
CA PHE A 121 10.39 15.85 13.49
C PHE A 121 10.77 17.32 13.66
N LYS A 122 11.43 17.64 14.77
CA LYS A 122 11.69 19.03 15.17
C LYS A 122 13.19 19.33 15.20
N PRO A 123 13.63 20.55 14.82
CA PRO A 123 12.83 21.67 14.28
C PRO A 123 12.22 21.43 12.89
N GLU A 124 12.77 20.49 12.13
CA GLU A 124 12.24 20.01 10.84
C GLU A 124 12.47 18.49 10.71
N PRO A 125 11.67 17.77 9.89
CA PRO A 125 11.87 16.35 9.63
C PRO A 125 13.28 16.07 9.12
N PHE A 126 13.96 15.11 9.74
CA PHE A 126 15.36 14.86 9.44
C PHE A 126 15.76 13.41 9.72
N PHE A 127 16.41 12.80 8.73
CA PHE A 127 17.23 11.60 8.86
C PHE A 127 18.72 11.98 8.95
N PRO A 128 19.53 11.26 9.73
CA PRO A 128 20.97 11.43 9.72
C PRO A 128 21.55 11.33 8.29
N PRO A 129 22.61 12.08 7.97
CA PRO A 129 23.22 11.98 6.65
C PRO A 129 23.75 10.58 6.37
N ASN A 130 23.58 10.11 5.13
CA ASN A 130 24.07 8.83 4.63
C ASN A 130 23.48 7.58 5.32
N THR A 131 22.33 7.67 5.99
CA THR A 131 21.63 6.47 6.51
C THR A 131 20.49 6.01 5.62
N VAL A 132 19.84 6.93 4.89
CA VAL A 132 18.75 6.67 3.94
C VAL A 132 18.85 7.64 2.75
N THR A 133 18.27 7.27 1.62
CA THR A 133 18.18 8.09 0.40
C THR A 133 16.71 8.31 0.02
N ASP A 134 16.46 9.03 -1.07
CA ASP A 134 15.13 9.15 -1.69
C ASP A 134 14.58 7.83 -2.26
N LYS A 135 15.42 6.79 -2.33
CA LYS A 135 15.09 5.45 -2.80
C LYS A 135 15.15 4.39 -1.71
N SER A 136 15.20 4.78 -0.44
CA SER A 136 15.12 3.84 0.67
C SER A 136 13.67 3.60 1.10
N LEU A 137 13.42 2.42 1.66
CA LEU A 137 12.21 2.11 2.42
C LEU A 137 12.53 2.17 3.91
N VAL A 138 11.82 3.03 4.65
CA VAL A 138 12.05 3.23 6.08
C VAL A 138 10.87 2.75 6.90
N PHE A 139 11.08 1.78 7.77
CA PHE A 139 10.10 1.33 8.75
C PHE A 139 10.13 2.25 9.99
N GLY A 140 8.97 2.78 10.36
CA GLY A 140 8.75 3.52 11.60
C GLY A 140 7.63 2.90 12.43
N CYS A 141 7.76 2.98 13.76
CA CYS A 141 6.77 2.46 14.69
C CYS A 141 6.11 3.63 15.42
N SER A 142 4.91 4.00 14.97
CA SER A 142 4.18 5.12 15.56
C SER A 142 3.28 4.64 16.68
N GLY A 143 3.46 5.24 17.86
CA GLY A 143 2.53 5.09 18.98
C GLY A 143 1.22 5.85 18.76
N ALA A 144 0.47 6.08 19.83
CA ALA A 144 -0.78 6.87 19.87
C ALA A 144 -0.64 8.38 19.52
N THR A 145 0.41 8.80 18.81
CA THR A 145 0.64 10.19 18.39
C THR A 145 0.92 10.25 16.89
N GLY A 146 0.38 11.25 16.19
CA GLY A 146 0.57 11.39 14.75
C GLY A 146 -0.52 10.66 13.94
N PRO A 147 -0.20 10.09 12.76
CA PRO A 147 -1.18 9.43 11.88
C PRO A 147 -1.95 8.26 12.54
N CYS A 148 -1.35 7.62 13.55
CA CYS A 148 -1.96 6.49 14.26
C CYS A 148 -2.81 6.90 15.50
N ALA A 149 -3.07 8.19 15.70
CA ALA A 149 -3.66 8.69 16.94
C ALA A 149 -5.13 8.30 17.16
N ASP A 150 -5.87 7.99 16.09
CA ASP A 150 -7.26 7.54 16.19
C ASP A 150 -7.40 6.04 16.52
N GLY A 151 -6.30 5.29 16.47
CA GLY A 151 -6.26 3.85 16.75
C GLY A 151 -6.96 2.98 15.70
N ALA A 152 -7.43 3.55 14.58
CA ALA A 152 -8.09 2.80 13.50
C ALA A 152 -7.07 2.33 12.45
N MET A 153 -6.06 3.14 12.18
CA MET A 153 -5.02 2.83 11.22
C MET A 153 -4.15 1.64 11.70
N VAL A 154 -3.90 0.69 10.81
CA VAL A 154 -3.00 -0.45 11.05
C VAL A 154 -1.58 -0.11 10.59
N ALA A 155 -1.46 0.38 9.37
CA ALA A 155 -0.23 0.89 8.80
C ALA A 155 -0.57 2.07 7.87
N GLY A 156 0.46 2.77 7.40
CA GLY A 156 0.31 3.81 6.39
C GLY A 156 1.65 4.15 5.75
N VAL A 157 1.62 4.53 4.48
CA VAL A 157 2.82 4.89 3.72
C VAL A 157 2.85 6.38 3.42
N ASN A 158 4.01 6.99 3.68
CA ASN A 158 4.41 8.23 3.04
C ASN A 158 5.39 7.91 1.91
N SER A 159 4.96 8.06 0.67
CA SER A 159 5.74 7.79 -0.53
C SER A 159 5.68 8.98 -1.50
N ALA A 160 6.50 8.93 -2.54
CA ALA A 160 6.31 9.80 -3.69
C ALA A 160 5.03 9.41 -4.45
N THR A 161 4.39 10.40 -5.04
CA THR A 161 3.34 10.25 -6.05
C THR A 161 3.87 10.69 -7.41
N GLU A 162 3.08 10.48 -8.45
CA GLU A 162 3.37 10.91 -9.81
C GLU A 162 3.62 12.43 -9.89
N ASP A 163 2.99 13.20 -9.01
CA ASP A 163 3.02 14.66 -9.01
C ASP A 163 3.89 15.28 -7.91
N ALA A 164 4.31 14.51 -6.90
CA ALA A 164 5.02 15.05 -5.73
C ALA A 164 6.03 14.06 -5.12
N PRO A 165 7.19 14.53 -4.63
CA PRO A 165 8.11 13.70 -3.89
C PRO A 165 7.55 13.32 -2.52
N ALA A 166 8.10 12.26 -1.90
CA ALA A 166 7.77 11.89 -0.53
C ALA A 166 8.04 13.06 0.43
N VAL A 167 7.12 13.31 1.36
CA VAL A 167 7.16 14.45 2.30
C VAL A 167 8.45 14.46 3.12
N PHE A 168 8.97 13.28 3.47
CA PHE A 168 10.17 13.13 4.28
C PHE A 168 11.44 12.85 3.45
N GLY A 169 11.35 12.99 2.12
CA GLY A 169 12.46 12.77 1.20
C GLY A 169 12.89 11.31 1.05
N THR A 170 12.10 10.35 1.54
CA THR A 170 12.28 8.89 1.41
C THR A 170 10.91 8.23 1.52
N THR A 171 10.76 7.00 1.03
CA THR A 171 9.55 6.21 1.31
C THR A 171 9.57 5.75 2.75
N MET A 172 8.50 6.03 3.50
CA MET A 172 8.38 5.66 4.90
C MET A 172 7.08 4.89 5.15
N LEU A 173 7.22 3.68 5.66
CA LEU A 173 6.16 2.79 6.08
C LEU A 173 6.00 2.91 7.60
N LEU A 174 4.91 3.53 8.04
CA LEU A 174 4.56 3.69 9.43
C LEU A 174 3.65 2.55 9.87
N LEU A 175 4.01 1.92 10.99
CA LEU A 175 3.28 0.82 11.59
C LEU A 175 2.71 1.30 12.93
N CYS A 176 1.38 1.22 13.07
CA CYS A 176 0.66 1.70 14.25
C CYS A 176 0.68 0.68 15.39
N GLU A 177 0.29 1.08 16.60
CA GLU A 177 0.22 0.16 17.76
C GLU A 177 -0.67 -1.06 17.48
N THR A 178 -1.77 -0.85 16.76
CA THR A 178 -2.69 -1.91 16.31
C THR A 178 -1.99 -2.94 15.42
N PHE A 179 -1.00 -2.57 14.60
CA PHE A 179 -0.19 -3.54 13.84
C PHE A 179 0.48 -4.55 14.76
N PHE A 180 0.97 -4.09 15.91
CA PHE A 180 1.71 -4.89 16.87
C PHE A 180 0.84 -5.61 17.90
N ASP A 181 -0.49 -5.44 17.83
CA ASP A 181 -1.42 -6.15 18.70
C ASP A 181 -1.25 -7.66 18.56
N LYS A 182 -1.00 -8.35 19.68
CA LYS A 182 -0.80 -9.81 19.73
C LYS A 182 -2.07 -10.60 19.45
N THR A 183 -3.24 -9.96 19.53
CA THR A 183 -4.54 -10.56 19.22
C THR A 183 -4.92 -10.43 17.74
N ARG A 184 -4.14 -9.69 16.94
CA ARG A 184 -4.35 -9.55 15.49
C ARG A 184 -4.39 -10.91 14.79
N ALA A 185 -5.33 -11.04 13.85
CA ALA A 185 -5.47 -12.22 13.02
C ALA A 185 -4.18 -12.58 12.29
N SER A 186 -3.88 -13.87 12.22
CA SER A 186 -2.88 -14.44 11.32
C SER A 186 -3.38 -14.49 9.87
N ASN A 187 -2.47 -14.64 8.90
CA ASN A 187 -2.82 -14.88 7.49
C ASN A 187 -3.84 -16.02 7.33
N LYS A 188 -3.64 -17.10 8.09
CA LYS A 188 -4.53 -18.27 8.09
C LYS A 188 -5.93 -17.91 8.58
N GLN A 189 -6.05 -17.24 9.73
CA GLN A 189 -7.35 -16.84 10.28
C GLN A 189 -8.09 -15.89 9.34
N MET A 190 -7.39 -14.91 8.76
CA MET A 190 -7.98 -14.00 7.78
C MET A 190 -8.47 -14.76 6.54
N THR A 191 -7.68 -15.71 6.04
CA THR A 191 -8.08 -16.53 4.87
C THR A 191 -9.28 -17.42 5.18
N GLU A 192 -9.31 -18.03 6.38
CA GLU A 192 -10.44 -18.84 6.83
C GLU A 192 -11.72 -17.99 6.97
N HIS A 193 -11.60 -16.77 7.51
CA HIS A 193 -12.70 -15.82 7.61
C HIS A 193 -13.20 -15.39 6.22
N TRP A 194 -12.30 -15.00 5.32
CA TRP A 194 -12.66 -14.66 3.93
C TRP A 194 -13.38 -15.80 3.22
N ARG A 195 -12.94 -17.05 3.41
CA ARG A 195 -13.62 -18.21 2.80
C ARG A 195 -15.01 -18.47 3.37
N ALA A 196 -15.23 -18.15 4.65
CA ALA A 196 -16.50 -18.37 5.32
C ALA A 196 -17.51 -17.25 5.02
N GLU A 197 -17.06 -15.99 5.08
CA GLU A 197 -17.93 -14.82 5.10
C GLU A 197 -17.81 -13.96 3.84
N LEU A 198 -16.88 -14.29 2.92
CA LEU A 198 -16.54 -13.45 1.77
C LEU A 198 -16.24 -12.00 2.18
N SER A 199 -15.64 -11.80 3.35
CA SER A 199 -15.23 -10.49 3.85
C SER A 199 -13.88 -10.58 4.54
N VAL A 200 -13.14 -9.46 4.53
CA VAL A 200 -11.76 -9.43 5.03
C VAL A 200 -11.68 -9.59 6.55
N GLY A 201 -12.70 -9.13 7.27
CA GLY A 201 -12.70 -9.12 8.74
C GLY A 201 -11.48 -8.40 9.31
N ASP A 202 -10.88 -8.98 10.35
CA ASP A 202 -9.63 -8.47 10.91
C ASP A 202 -8.44 -8.75 9.98
N MET A 203 -7.83 -7.69 9.46
CA MET A 203 -6.64 -7.78 8.63
C MET A 203 -5.44 -8.33 9.40
N SER A 204 -4.71 -9.27 8.77
CA SER A 204 -3.42 -9.72 9.26
C SER A 204 -2.32 -8.68 8.99
N ARG A 205 -1.18 -8.83 9.67
CA ARG A 205 0.00 -7.98 9.42
C ARG A 205 0.53 -8.14 7.99
N GLY A 206 0.59 -9.38 7.49
CA GLY A 206 1.01 -9.66 6.13
C GLY A 206 0.11 -9.00 5.10
N PHE A 207 -1.21 -9.05 5.29
CA PHE A 207 -2.16 -8.37 4.40
C PHE A 207 -2.00 -6.85 4.44
N ALA A 208 -1.86 -6.26 5.62
CA ALA A 208 -1.61 -4.84 5.76
C ALA A 208 -0.35 -4.42 4.99
N LEU A 209 0.75 -5.18 5.07
CA LEU A 209 1.96 -4.85 4.31
C LEU A 209 1.80 -5.05 2.79
N VAL A 210 1.05 -6.06 2.34
CA VAL A 210 0.72 -6.21 0.91
C VAL A 210 -0.02 -4.98 0.41
N HIS A 211 -0.99 -4.49 1.19
CA HIS A 211 -1.75 -3.28 0.91
C HIS A 211 -0.83 -2.04 0.83
N GLU A 212 -0.02 -1.79 1.85
CA GLU A 212 0.85 -0.61 1.90
C GLU A 212 1.84 -0.52 0.74
N VAL A 213 2.36 -1.67 0.26
CA VAL A 213 3.26 -1.69 -0.90
C VAL A 213 2.58 -1.15 -2.15
N GLN A 214 1.26 -1.27 -2.29
CA GLN A 214 0.53 -0.77 -3.45
C GLN A 214 0.53 0.76 -3.53
N HIS A 215 0.74 1.45 -2.40
CA HIS A 215 0.86 2.90 -2.33
C HIS A 215 2.30 3.41 -2.59
N MET A 216 3.27 2.52 -2.83
CA MET A 216 4.67 2.88 -3.04
C MET A 216 4.99 2.97 -4.53
N LEU A 217 5.04 4.20 -5.08
CA LEU A 217 5.38 4.45 -6.48
C LEU A 217 6.69 3.78 -6.92
N ILE A 218 7.71 3.76 -6.05
CA ILE A 218 9.00 3.10 -6.35
C ILE A 218 8.80 1.59 -6.60
N ALA A 219 7.89 0.96 -5.85
CA ALA A 219 7.63 -0.48 -5.94
C ALA A 219 6.71 -0.82 -7.13
N THR A 220 5.58 -0.13 -7.29
CA THR A 220 4.59 -0.44 -8.32
C THR A 220 4.96 0.13 -9.69
N GLY A 221 5.55 1.33 -9.70
CA GLY A 221 5.91 2.11 -10.89
C GLY A 221 4.82 3.10 -11.31
N ASP A 222 5.21 4.04 -12.17
CA ASP A 222 4.35 5.14 -12.64
C ASP A 222 3.00 4.65 -13.19
N GLY A 223 1.91 5.24 -12.69
CA GLY A 223 0.55 4.93 -13.12
C GLY A 223 -0.03 3.65 -12.51
N GLU A 224 0.73 2.94 -11.68
CA GLU A 224 0.31 1.70 -11.01
C GLU A 224 0.28 1.86 -9.47
N ARG A 225 0.60 3.05 -8.96
CA ARG A 225 0.39 3.37 -7.54
C ARG A 225 -1.12 3.36 -7.26
N ALA A 226 -1.54 2.56 -6.29
CA ALA A 226 -2.92 2.54 -5.83
C ALA A 226 -3.20 3.70 -4.87
N ASP A 227 -4.46 4.10 -4.78
CA ASP A 227 -4.99 5.00 -3.75
C ASP A 227 -6.07 4.27 -2.95
N ASP A 228 -6.20 4.64 -1.68
CA ASP A 228 -7.34 4.23 -0.87
C ASP A 228 -8.57 4.99 -1.33
N LEU A 229 -9.50 4.26 -1.93
CA LEU A 229 -10.77 4.80 -2.37
C LEU A 229 -11.87 4.42 -1.37
N ASP A 230 -12.81 5.34 -1.16
CA ASP A 230 -14.07 5.02 -0.53
C ASP A 230 -14.80 3.95 -1.38
N ASN A 231 -15.51 3.04 -0.71
CA ASN A 231 -16.39 2.07 -1.36
C ASN A 231 -17.42 2.82 -2.22
N PRO A 232 -17.39 2.67 -3.56
CA PRO A 232 -18.30 3.40 -4.44
C PRO A 232 -19.76 2.95 -4.32
N PHE A 233 -20.01 1.84 -3.63
CA PHE A 233 -21.34 1.27 -3.38
C PHE A 233 -21.87 1.53 -1.97
N TYR A 234 -21.09 2.25 -1.15
CA TYR A 234 -21.51 2.67 0.18
C TYR A 234 -22.86 3.40 0.14
N GLY A 235 -23.84 2.84 0.86
CA GLY A 235 -25.18 3.41 0.97
C GLY A 235 -26.11 3.19 -0.23
N LEU A 236 -25.70 2.45 -1.26
CA LEU A 236 -26.53 2.14 -2.44
C LEU A 236 -27.14 0.73 -2.42
N ILE A 237 -26.50 -0.26 -1.79
CA ILE A 237 -26.96 -1.67 -1.78
C ILE A 237 -26.56 -2.40 -0.48
N ASP A 238 -27.23 -2.16 0.66
CA ASP A 238 -27.01 -2.82 1.99
C ASP A 238 -25.54 -3.03 2.45
N ASP A 239 -24.58 -2.42 1.74
CA ASP A 239 -23.16 -2.52 2.00
C ASP A 239 -22.77 -1.39 2.94
N ARG A 240 -22.28 -1.79 4.10
CA ARG A 240 -22.08 -0.92 5.27
C ARG A 240 -20.63 -0.51 5.45
N SER A 241 -19.71 -1.06 4.65
CA SER A 241 -18.32 -0.64 4.72
C SER A 241 -18.12 0.59 3.84
N GLN A 242 -17.65 1.67 4.46
CA GLN A 242 -17.19 2.85 3.73
C GLN A 242 -15.85 2.57 3.01
N ASP A 243 -15.12 1.53 3.41
CA ASP A 243 -13.83 1.15 2.82
C ASP A 243 -14.01 -0.01 1.82
N CYS A 244 -13.21 -0.02 0.73
CA CYS A 244 -13.28 -0.97 -0.39
C CYS A 244 -13.03 -2.47 -0.05
N TYR A 245 -12.92 -2.85 1.22
CA TYR A 245 -12.64 -4.22 1.67
C TYR A 245 -13.89 -5.04 2.05
N SER A 246 -15.11 -4.55 1.80
CA SER A 246 -16.32 -5.37 1.88
C SER A 246 -16.61 -6.05 0.55
N ALA A 247 -16.57 -7.38 0.55
CA ALA A 247 -17.27 -8.16 -0.48
C ALA A 247 -18.67 -8.49 0.03
N ASN A 248 -19.49 -7.46 0.25
CA ASN A 248 -20.94 -7.65 0.36
C ASN A 248 -21.54 -7.41 -1.04
N TRP A 249 -21.73 -8.50 -1.78
CA TRP A 249 -22.58 -8.55 -2.96
C TRP A 249 -23.55 -9.72 -2.85
#